data_AF-A0A818CRF9-F1
#
_entry.id   AF-A0A818CRF9-F1
#
_cell.length_a   1.000
_cell.length_b   1.000
_cell.length_c   1.000
_cell.angle_alpha   90.00
_cell.angle_beta   90.00
_cell.angle_gamma   90.00
#
_symmetry.space_group_name_H-M   'P 1'
#
loop_
_entity.id
_entity.type
_entity.pdbx_description
1 polymer ?
#
loop_
_entity_poly.entity_id
_entity_poly.type
_entity_poly.pdbx_seq_one_letter_code
_entity_poly.pdbx_strand_id
1 'polypeptide(L)'
;TEKKLSQIEQIQTKIQNELFSSSSSSSDDDDNDSSWRSIINKRLKLKTKYKTKHKLEKKIFFKENHFGNIVGLFFYPLITFIDKPTTHLSLIDGDNDHLLLCELLACLGRLCIHAQNTLPLNNMIKLYLQVLKTLQQHQNPGVRHAVVYAYACCLVSIGKNCYDEDLQTNFIDLKQWLDYIISKDTNTEVQKLGRSVRQILLKTLQEITEN
;
A
#
# COMPACT_ATOMS: atom_id res chain seq x y z
N THR A 1 -35.56 -24.16 6.71
CA THR A 1 -35.29 -23.44 5.44
C THR A 1 -36.47 -23.57 4.49
N GLU A 2 -37.09 -24.74 4.38
CA GLU A 2 -38.27 -24.99 3.51
C GLU A 2 -39.50 -24.10 3.80
N LYS A 3 -39.83 -23.85 5.08
CA LYS A 3 -40.94 -22.93 5.44
C LYS A 3 -40.76 -21.51 4.88
N LYS A 4 -39.53 -21.01 4.79
CA LYS A 4 -39.25 -19.67 4.22
C LYS A 4 -39.40 -19.66 2.70
N LEU A 5 -39.03 -20.74 2.01
CA LEU A 5 -39.22 -20.86 0.56
C LEU A 5 -40.72 -20.88 0.20
N SER A 6 -41.52 -21.65 0.95
CA SER A 6 -42.98 -21.72 0.72
C SER A 6 -43.68 -20.37 0.95
N GLN A 7 -43.19 -19.56 1.90
CA GLN A 7 -43.70 -18.21 2.14
C GLN A 7 -43.35 -17.25 0.99
N ILE A 8 -42.17 -17.40 0.38
CA ILE A 8 -41.75 -16.56 -0.74
C ILE A 8 -42.57 -16.88 -2.00
N GLU A 9 -42.86 -18.15 -2.26
CA GLU A 9 -43.70 -18.56 -3.40
C GLU A 9 -45.17 -18.10 -3.24
N GLN A 10 -45.69 -18.14 -2.01
CA GLN A 10 -47.02 -17.60 -1.70
C GLN A 10 -47.09 -16.07 -1.87
N ILE A 11 -46.01 -15.35 -1.56
CA ILE A 11 -45.94 -13.90 -1.77
C ILE A 11 -45.85 -13.58 -3.26
N GLN A 12 -45.07 -14.33 -4.03
CA GLN A 12 -44.92 -14.12 -5.48
C GLN A 12 -46.22 -14.39 -6.24
N THR A 13 -46.95 -15.44 -5.88
CA THR A 13 -48.26 -15.75 -6.48
C THR A 13 -49.32 -14.70 -6.13
N LYS A 14 -49.27 -14.14 -4.91
CA LYS A 14 -50.17 -13.06 -4.50
C LYS A 14 -49.90 -11.75 -5.27
N ILE A 15 -48.62 -11.41 -5.47
CA ILE A 15 -48.21 -10.25 -6.27
C ILE A 15 -48.62 -10.40 -7.74
N GLN A 16 -48.46 -11.60 -8.32
CA GLN A 16 -48.89 -11.84 -9.71
C GLN A 16 -50.41 -11.72 -9.88
N ASN A 17 -51.19 -12.18 -8.91
CA ASN A 17 -52.65 -12.07 -8.95
C ASN A 17 -53.15 -10.63 -8.72
N GLU A 18 -52.48 -9.84 -7.88
CA GLU A 18 -52.77 -8.39 -7.72
C GLU A 18 -52.40 -7.58 -8.98
N LEU A 19 -51.33 -7.96 -9.68
CA LEU A 19 -50.95 -7.33 -10.95
C LEU A 19 -51.91 -7.63 -12.10
N PHE A 20 -52.51 -8.83 -12.12
CA PHE A 20 -53.45 -9.25 -13.18
C PHE A 20 -54.91 -8.89 -12.91
N SER A 21 -55.31 -8.62 -11.66
CA SER A 21 -56.67 -8.16 -11.34
C SER A 21 -56.87 -6.66 -11.56
N SER A 22 -55.79 -5.88 -11.64
CA SER A 22 -55.84 -4.42 -11.83
C SER A 22 -56.06 -3.97 -13.28
N SER A 23 -56.19 -4.90 -14.25
CA SER A 23 -56.32 -4.58 -15.69
C SER A 23 -57.74 -4.70 -16.25
N SER A 24 -58.77 -4.78 -15.42
CA SER A 24 -60.15 -4.80 -15.92
C SER A 24 -61.10 -3.91 -15.10
N SER A 25 -61.07 -2.61 -15.37
CA SER A 25 -62.29 -1.81 -15.60
C SER A 25 -61.97 -0.33 -15.89
N SER A 26 -62.53 0.14 -17.00
CA SER A 26 -62.98 1.51 -17.26
C SER A 26 -61.95 2.64 -17.40
N SER A 27 -61.74 3.01 -18.67
CA SER A 27 -61.82 4.36 -19.27
C SER A 27 -61.12 5.56 -18.60
N ASP A 28 -60.35 6.23 -19.45
CA ASP A 28 -59.91 7.62 -19.40
C ASP A 28 -58.74 7.95 -18.44
N ASP A 29 -57.52 8.03 -18.99
CA ASP A 29 -56.42 8.96 -18.64
C ASP A 29 -55.01 8.37 -18.95
N ASP A 30 -54.72 8.06 -20.22
CA ASP A 30 -53.44 7.45 -20.63
C ASP A 30 -52.33 8.48 -21.00
N ASP A 31 -52.59 9.79 -20.83
CA ASP A 31 -51.62 10.84 -21.19
C ASP A 31 -50.68 11.28 -20.05
N ASN A 32 -50.95 10.87 -18.80
CA ASN A 32 -50.20 11.38 -17.65
C ASN A 32 -49.06 10.44 -17.17
N ASP A 33 -49.16 9.13 -17.43
CA ASP A 33 -48.19 8.14 -16.94
C ASP A 33 -46.86 8.14 -17.74
N SER A 34 -46.89 8.67 -18.97
CA SER A 34 -45.71 8.92 -19.83
C SER A 34 -45.00 10.24 -19.47
N SER A 35 -45.76 11.22 -18.97
CA SER A 35 -45.27 12.57 -18.68
C SER A 35 -44.30 12.59 -17.50
N TRP A 36 -44.67 11.96 -16.38
CA TRP A 36 -43.79 11.95 -15.20
C TRP A 36 -42.51 11.14 -15.42
N ARG A 37 -42.58 10.02 -16.16
CA ARG A 37 -41.38 9.22 -16.52
C ARG A 37 -40.41 10.03 -17.39
N SER A 38 -40.93 10.81 -18.34
CA SER A 38 -40.11 11.70 -19.17
C SER A 38 -39.44 12.81 -18.35
N ILE A 39 -40.16 13.40 -17.41
CA ILE A 39 -39.63 14.43 -16.49
C ILE A 39 -38.55 13.85 -15.58
N ILE A 40 -38.75 12.65 -15.03
CA ILE A 40 -37.76 11.96 -14.19
C ILE A 40 -36.52 11.60 -15.01
N ASN A 41 -36.68 11.06 -16.22
CA ASN A 41 -35.54 10.75 -17.09
C ASN A 41 -34.75 12.01 -17.47
N LYS A 42 -35.42 13.14 -17.71
CA LYS A 42 -34.76 14.42 -17.97
C LYS A 42 -34.01 14.93 -16.73
N ARG A 43 -34.61 14.78 -15.54
CA ARG A 43 -33.96 15.13 -14.26
C ARG A 43 -32.77 14.23 -13.95
N LEU A 44 -32.87 12.93 -14.17
CA LEU A 44 -31.76 11.99 -14.04
C LEU A 44 -30.64 12.33 -15.01
N LYS A 45 -30.95 12.68 -16.27
CA LYS A 45 -29.93 13.12 -17.24
C LYS A 45 -29.21 14.40 -16.81
N LEU A 46 -29.92 15.34 -16.18
CA LEU A 46 -29.36 16.62 -15.74
C LEU A 46 -28.61 16.53 -14.40
N LYS A 47 -29.07 15.70 -13.46
CA LYS A 47 -28.48 15.57 -12.12
C LYS A 47 -27.44 14.46 -12.01
N THR A 48 -27.50 13.45 -12.87
CA THR A 48 -26.55 12.35 -12.86
C THR A 48 -25.46 12.63 -13.88
N LYS A 49 -24.30 13.05 -13.40
CA LYS A 49 -23.08 13.19 -14.20
C LYS A 49 -22.76 11.80 -14.78
N TYR A 50 -23.13 11.54 -16.03
CA TYR A 50 -22.81 10.29 -16.71
C TYR A 50 -21.29 10.15 -16.72
N LYS A 51 -20.75 9.30 -15.83
CA LYS A 51 -19.42 8.74 -16.01
C LYS A 51 -19.54 7.82 -17.21
N THR A 52 -19.28 8.38 -18.40
CA THR A 52 -19.21 7.63 -19.64
C THR A 52 -18.36 6.39 -19.40
N LYS A 53 -18.90 5.21 -19.75
CA LYS A 53 -18.22 3.92 -19.62
C LYS A 53 -16.95 3.81 -20.47
N HIS A 54 -16.63 4.82 -21.27
CA HIS A 54 -15.28 5.07 -21.71
C HIS A 54 -14.48 5.58 -20.52
N LYS A 55 -13.89 4.63 -19.78
CA LYS A 55 -12.64 4.85 -19.08
C LYS A 55 -11.69 5.43 -20.13
N LEU A 56 -11.69 6.75 -20.29
CA LEU A 56 -10.60 7.48 -20.92
C LEU A 56 -9.37 6.90 -20.23
N GLU A 57 -8.61 6.08 -20.95
CA GLU A 57 -7.32 5.59 -20.47
C GLU A 57 -6.60 6.87 -20.04
N LYS A 58 -6.46 7.05 -18.72
CA LYS A 58 -5.73 8.19 -18.20
C LYS A 58 -4.36 8.04 -18.81
N LYS A 59 -4.07 8.86 -19.81
CA LYS A 59 -2.78 8.87 -20.49
C LYS A 59 -1.75 9.05 -19.39
N ILE A 60 -1.01 7.98 -19.10
CA ILE A 60 -0.01 8.00 -18.03
C ILE A 60 1.10 8.88 -18.58
N PHE A 61 1.15 10.13 -18.12
CA PHE A 61 2.25 11.02 -18.45
C PHE A 61 3.43 10.61 -17.58
N PHE A 62 4.41 9.96 -18.21
CA PHE A 62 5.71 9.72 -17.61
C PHE A 62 6.38 11.08 -17.41
N LYS A 63 6.41 11.57 -16.17
CA LYS A 63 7.10 12.80 -15.79
C LYS A 63 8.43 12.43 -15.15
N GLU A 64 9.48 13.16 -15.51
CA GLU A 64 10.79 13.01 -14.90
C GLU A 64 10.73 13.29 -13.40
N ASN A 65 11.44 12.47 -12.62
CA ASN A 65 11.52 12.62 -11.17
C ASN A 65 12.56 13.69 -10.80
N HIS A 66 12.14 14.96 -10.72
CA HIS A 66 13.01 16.06 -10.28
C HIS A 66 13.51 15.93 -8.83
N PHE A 67 12.85 15.12 -7.99
CA PHE A 67 13.29 14.89 -6.62
C PHE A 67 14.63 14.14 -6.55
N GLY A 68 14.94 13.31 -7.55
CA GLY A 68 16.21 12.59 -7.65
C GLY A 68 17.44 13.51 -7.60
N ASN A 69 17.32 14.74 -8.10
CA ASN A 69 18.44 15.69 -8.13
C ASN A 69 18.76 16.29 -6.75
N ILE A 70 17.81 16.28 -5.82
CA ILE A 70 17.96 16.93 -4.50
C ILE A 70 17.96 15.95 -3.34
N VAL A 71 17.44 14.74 -3.51
CA VAL A 71 17.25 13.78 -2.41
C VAL A 71 18.55 13.45 -1.67
N GLY A 72 19.68 13.36 -2.40
CA GLY A 72 20.98 13.10 -1.81
C GLY A 72 21.40 14.17 -0.80
N LEU A 73 21.03 15.43 -1.03
CA LEU A 73 21.35 16.54 -0.12
C LEU A 73 20.67 16.40 1.25
N PHE A 74 19.57 15.67 1.33
CA PHE A 74 18.88 15.38 2.60
C PHE A 74 19.32 14.03 3.17
N PHE A 75 19.44 13.02 2.31
CA PHE A 75 19.68 11.65 2.74
C PHE A 75 21.08 11.45 3.37
N TYR A 76 22.14 11.87 2.67
CA TYR A 76 23.51 11.58 3.11
C TYR A 76 23.89 12.28 4.43
N PRO A 77 23.52 13.55 4.67
CA PRO A 77 23.73 14.15 5.98
C PRO A 77 22.98 13.37 7.07
N LEU A 78 21.70 13.05 6.87
CA LEU A 78 20.91 12.38 7.89
C LEU A 78 21.48 11.00 8.27
N ILE A 79 21.86 10.18 7.29
CA ILE A 79 22.36 8.83 7.57
C ILE A 79 23.74 8.83 8.23
N THR A 80 24.62 9.78 7.88
CA THR A 80 26.00 9.85 8.41
C THR A 80 26.09 10.30 9.86
N PHE A 81 25.05 10.95 10.39
CA PHE A 81 24.99 11.39 11.78
C PHE A 81 24.24 10.41 12.71
N ILE A 82 23.70 9.30 12.19
CA ILE A 82 22.96 8.31 13.01
C ILE A 82 23.84 7.71 14.11
N ASP A 83 25.09 7.41 13.78
CA ASP A 83 26.06 6.74 14.66
C ASP A 83 26.92 7.72 15.47
N LYS A 84 26.64 9.03 15.38
CA LYS A 84 27.43 10.05 16.08
C LYS A 84 26.70 10.50 17.35
N PRO A 85 27.08 9.98 18.54
CA PRO A 85 26.50 10.46 19.78
C PRO A 85 26.91 11.93 19.99
N THR A 86 25.94 12.77 20.32
CA THR A 86 26.19 14.14 20.81
C THR A 86 25.86 14.20 22.29
N THR A 87 26.31 15.25 22.99
CA THR A 87 26.17 15.38 24.45
C THR A 87 24.74 15.21 24.98
N HIS A 88 23.73 15.44 24.14
CA HIS A 88 22.32 15.36 24.52
C HIS A 88 21.48 14.41 23.65
N LEU A 89 22.08 13.73 22.67
CA LEU A 89 21.35 12.85 21.77
C LEU A 89 22.20 11.62 21.44
N SER A 90 21.70 10.44 21.84
CA SER A 90 22.31 9.15 21.53
C SER A 90 21.25 8.22 20.96
N LEU A 91 21.24 8.07 19.63
CA LEU A 91 20.20 7.32 18.92
C LEU A 91 20.38 5.80 19.02
N ILE A 92 21.62 5.31 18.99
CA ILE A 92 21.94 3.87 18.94
C ILE A 92 22.24 3.32 20.33
N ASP A 93 23.11 4.00 21.09
CA ASP A 93 23.63 3.49 22.36
C ASP A 93 22.81 3.96 23.59
N GLY A 94 21.82 4.83 23.38
CA GLY A 94 20.99 5.40 24.45
C GLY A 94 19.61 4.75 24.57
N ASP A 95 19.13 4.55 25.79
CA ASP A 95 17.82 3.93 26.07
C ASP A 95 16.60 4.85 25.81
N ASN A 96 16.84 6.15 25.61
CA ASN A 96 15.79 7.17 25.67
C ASN A 96 15.32 7.67 24.29
N ASP A 97 16.19 7.68 23.28
CA ASP A 97 15.94 8.39 22.02
C ASP A 97 15.44 7.48 20.89
N HIS A 98 14.99 6.28 21.22
CA HIS A 98 14.54 5.27 20.26
C HIS A 98 13.38 5.71 19.38
N LEU A 99 12.49 6.59 19.88
CA LEU A 99 11.37 7.10 19.10
C LEU A 99 11.87 7.95 17.92
N LEU A 100 12.84 8.83 18.18
CA LEU A 100 13.46 9.64 17.15
C LEU A 100 14.22 8.78 16.15
N LEU A 101 14.92 7.75 16.62
CA LEU A 101 15.56 6.77 15.74
C LEU A 101 14.53 6.10 14.83
N CYS A 102 13.39 5.64 15.36
CA CYS A 102 12.33 5.01 14.57
C CYS A 102 11.81 5.94 13.47
N GLU A 103 11.53 7.21 13.79
CA GLU A 103 11.05 8.19 12.81
C GLU A 103 12.12 8.56 11.78
N LEU A 104 13.39 8.62 12.19
CA LEU A 104 14.50 8.87 11.29
C LEU A 104 14.65 7.73 10.28
N LEU A 105 14.59 6.47 10.73
CA LEU A 105 14.57 5.31 9.84
C LEU A 105 13.37 5.40 8.88
N ALA A 106 12.15 5.60 9.40
CA ALA A 106 10.98 5.73 8.53
C ALA A 106 11.13 6.88 7.51
N CYS A 107 11.75 8.00 7.89
CA CYS A 107 12.05 9.13 7.01
C CYS A 107 13.01 8.73 5.89
N LEU A 108 14.12 8.08 6.21
CA LEU A 108 15.10 7.61 5.22
C LEU A 108 14.46 6.63 4.23
N GLY A 109 13.64 5.70 4.71
CA GLY A 109 12.86 4.81 3.85
C GLY A 109 11.90 5.55 2.91
N ARG A 110 11.20 6.57 3.40
CA ARG A 110 10.33 7.45 2.58
C ARG A 110 11.14 8.20 1.51
N LEU A 111 12.35 8.69 1.84
CA LEU A 111 13.23 9.34 0.87
C LEU A 111 13.64 8.37 -0.26
N CYS A 112 13.94 7.11 0.05
CA CYS A 112 14.21 6.08 -0.96
C CYS A 112 13.00 5.86 -1.88
N ILE A 113 11.79 5.79 -1.33
CA ILE A 113 10.56 5.61 -2.13
C ILE A 113 10.38 6.78 -3.10
N HIS A 114 10.58 8.01 -2.62
CA HIS A 114 10.46 9.19 -3.47
C HIS A 114 11.60 9.31 -4.50
N ALA A 115 12.75 8.66 -4.26
CA ALA A 115 13.87 8.58 -5.18
C ALA A 115 13.76 7.43 -6.20
N GLN A 116 12.61 6.74 -6.29
CA GLN A 116 12.36 5.71 -7.30
C GLN A 116 12.74 6.15 -8.72
N ASN A 117 13.40 5.25 -9.46
CA ASN A 117 13.85 5.44 -10.84
C ASN A 117 14.84 6.60 -11.04
N THR A 118 15.68 6.88 -10.04
CA THR A 118 16.73 7.91 -10.12
C THR A 118 18.11 7.30 -9.90
N LEU A 119 19.15 7.94 -10.43
CA LEU A 119 20.54 7.49 -10.32
C LEU A 119 21.05 7.31 -8.86
N PRO A 120 20.78 8.22 -7.90
CA PRO A 120 21.34 8.09 -6.55
C PRO A 120 20.72 6.96 -5.72
N LEU A 121 19.58 6.41 -6.15
CA LEU A 121 18.79 5.46 -5.35
C LEU A 121 19.58 4.23 -4.92
N ASN A 122 20.35 3.62 -5.83
CA ASN A 122 21.07 2.39 -5.52
C ASN A 122 22.09 2.62 -4.37
N ASN A 123 22.91 3.66 -4.49
CA ASN A 123 23.87 4.03 -3.45
C ASN A 123 23.19 4.39 -2.12
N MET A 124 22.06 5.10 -2.17
CA MET A 124 21.28 5.41 -0.96
C MET A 124 20.81 4.13 -0.26
N ILE A 125 20.24 3.18 -1.01
CA ILE A 125 19.76 1.92 -0.45
C ILE A 125 20.91 1.10 0.13
N LYS A 126 22.05 0.99 -0.56
CA LYS A 126 23.21 0.26 -0.04
C LYS A 126 23.68 0.78 1.31
N LEU A 127 23.88 2.09 1.43
CA LEU A 127 24.23 2.71 2.70
C LEU A 127 23.14 2.50 3.74
N TYR A 128 21.88 2.57 3.33
CA TYR A 128 20.77 2.38 4.26
C TYR A 128 20.73 0.96 4.83
N LEU A 129 20.91 -0.06 3.97
CA LEU A 129 20.93 -1.46 4.37
C LEU A 129 22.07 -1.75 5.35
N GLN A 130 23.23 -1.09 5.21
CA GLN A 130 24.33 -1.21 6.18
C GLN A 130 23.92 -0.75 7.58
N VAL A 131 23.27 0.41 7.68
CA VAL A 131 22.74 0.92 8.96
C VAL A 131 21.61 0.04 9.50
N LEU A 132 20.70 -0.42 8.64
CA LEU A 132 19.63 -1.32 9.09
C LEU A 132 20.19 -2.63 9.64
N LYS A 133 21.27 -3.16 9.06
CA LYS A 133 21.94 -4.38 9.51
C LYS A 133 22.49 -4.24 10.93
N THR A 134 23.03 -3.08 11.32
CA THR A 134 23.50 -2.86 12.70
C THR A 134 22.37 -2.79 13.72
N LEU A 135 21.17 -2.38 13.30
CA LEU A 135 20.00 -2.21 14.18
C LEU A 135 19.11 -3.45 14.29
N GLN A 136 19.45 -4.54 13.58
CA GLN A 136 18.65 -5.77 13.53
C GLN A 136 18.42 -6.45 14.88
N GLN A 137 19.39 -6.36 15.79
CA GLN A 137 19.37 -7.01 17.11
C GLN A 137 19.02 -6.04 18.25
N HIS A 138 18.44 -4.90 17.92
CA HIS A 138 18.11 -3.89 18.91
C HIS A 138 17.10 -4.41 19.96
N GLN A 139 17.33 -4.09 21.24
CA GLN A 139 16.51 -4.59 22.36
C GLN A 139 15.07 -4.07 22.31
N ASN A 140 14.91 -2.79 21.96
CA ASN A 140 13.61 -2.16 21.81
C ASN A 140 12.82 -2.73 20.60
N PRO A 141 11.61 -3.30 20.80
CA PRO A 141 10.80 -3.86 19.72
C PRO A 141 10.28 -2.82 18.72
N GLY A 142 10.10 -1.56 19.14
CA GLY A 142 9.73 -0.46 18.25
C GLY A 142 10.80 -0.18 17.21
N VAL A 143 12.07 -0.23 17.60
CA VAL A 143 13.20 -0.09 16.66
C VAL A 143 13.24 -1.27 15.69
N ARG A 144 13.07 -2.51 16.16
CA ARG A 144 12.98 -3.67 15.27
C ARG A 144 11.81 -3.55 14.29
N HIS A 145 10.65 -3.06 14.74
CA HIS A 145 9.51 -2.77 13.87
C HIS A 145 9.88 -1.74 12.79
N ALA A 146 10.50 -0.63 13.18
CA ALA A 146 10.94 0.42 12.25
C ALA A 146 11.99 -0.10 11.25
N VAL A 147 12.90 -0.99 11.67
CA VAL A 147 13.87 -1.65 10.79
C VAL A 147 13.18 -2.54 9.76
N VAL A 148 12.20 -3.35 10.17
CA VAL A 148 11.42 -4.18 9.22
C VAL A 148 10.64 -3.30 8.24
N TYR A 149 10.03 -2.22 8.72
CA TYR A 149 9.34 -1.23 7.87
C TYR A 149 10.30 -0.57 6.88
N ALA A 150 11.50 -0.20 7.31
CA ALA A 150 12.53 0.37 6.47
C ALA A 150 12.96 -0.57 5.34
N TYR A 151 13.14 -1.87 5.64
CA TYR A 151 13.39 -2.88 4.60
C TYR A 151 12.25 -2.95 3.59
N ALA A 152 10.99 -2.83 4.03
CA ALA A 152 9.84 -2.75 3.13
C ALA A 152 9.95 -1.54 2.19
N CYS A 153 10.31 -0.37 2.71
CA CYS A 153 10.54 0.83 1.90
C CYS A 153 11.63 0.59 0.85
N CYS A 154 12.77 -0.01 1.23
CA CYS A 154 13.84 -0.34 0.29
C CYS A 154 13.35 -1.24 -0.84
N LEU A 155 12.66 -2.33 -0.51
CA LEU A 155 12.15 -3.29 -1.50
C LEU A 155 11.16 -2.65 -2.47
N VAL A 156 10.27 -1.79 -1.97
CA VAL A 156 9.31 -1.06 -2.81
C VAL A 156 10.00 0.01 -3.67
N SER A 157 11.13 0.55 -3.21
CA SER A 157 11.86 1.58 -3.96
C SER A 157 12.64 1.03 -5.15
N ILE A 158 13.05 -0.24 -5.09
CA ILE A 158 13.85 -0.84 -6.15
C ILE A 158 12.97 -1.14 -7.35
N GLY A 159 13.26 -0.43 -8.45
CA GLY A 159 12.75 -0.78 -9.76
C GLY A 159 13.59 -1.88 -10.42
N LYS A 160 13.06 -2.50 -11.47
CA LYS A 160 13.70 -3.59 -12.23
C LYS A 160 15.13 -3.27 -12.71
N ASN A 161 15.46 -2.00 -12.88
CA ASN A 161 16.73 -1.55 -13.45
C ASN A 161 17.79 -1.17 -12.40
N CYS A 162 17.47 -1.22 -11.11
CA CYS A 162 18.35 -0.74 -10.03
C CYS A 162 19.00 -1.86 -9.23
N TYR A 163 19.10 -3.07 -9.79
CA TYR A 163 19.55 -4.26 -9.08
C TYR A 163 21.00 -4.62 -9.42
N ASP A 164 21.82 -4.84 -8.41
CA ASP A 164 23.22 -5.28 -8.55
C ASP A 164 23.56 -6.44 -7.61
N GLU A 165 24.73 -7.06 -7.80
CA GLU A 165 25.19 -8.24 -7.06
C GLU A 165 25.22 -8.02 -5.54
N ASP A 166 25.66 -6.84 -5.11
CA ASP A 166 25.71 -6.45 -3.70
C ASP A 166 24.31 -6.42 -3.08
N LEU A 167 23.34 -5.81 -3.76
CA LEU A 167 21.96 -5.75 -3.31
C LEU A 167 21.35 -7.15 -3.18
N GLN A 168 21.65 -8.07 -4.11
CA GLN A 168 21.15 -9.45 -3.99
C GLN A 168 21.66 -10.13 -2.74
N THR A 169 22.95 -9.99 -2.47
CA THR A 169 23.58 -10.58 -1.29
C THR A 169 22.92 -10.04 -0.02
N ASN A 170 22.70 -8.72 0.06
CA ASN A 170 22.00 -8.10 1.19
C ASN A 170 20.56 -8.60 1.35
N PHE A 171 19.86 -8.92 0.25
CA PHE A 171 18.50 -9.44 0.30
C PHE A 171 18.40 -10.92 0.66
N ILE A 172 19.40 -11.72 0.30
CA ILE A 172 19.51 -13.10 0.77
C ILE A 172 19.73 -13.10 2.29
N ASP A 173 20.65 -12.27 2.78
CA ASP A 173 20.87 -12.06 4.22
C ASP A 173 19.60 -11.60 4.92
N LEU A 174 18.89 -10.62 4.34
CA LEU A 174 17.62 -10.13 4.85
C LEU A 174 16.58 -11.24 4.97
N LYS A 175 16.48 -12.13 3.98
CA LYS A 175 15.55 -13.26 4.03
C LYS A 175 15.82 -14.14 5.24
N GLN A 176 17.09 -14.49 5.49
CA GLN A 176 17.47 -15.32 6.63
C GLN A 176 17.11 -14.65 7.97
N TRP A 177 17.37 -13.34 8.08
CA TRP A 177 17.01 -12.58 9.27
C TRP A 177 15.49 -12.47 9.47
N LEU A 178 14.71 -12.27 8.41
CA LEU A 178 13.24 -12.26 8.49
C LEU A 178 12.70 -13.62 8.94
N ASP A 179 13.26 -14.73 8.46
CA ASP A 179 12.91 -16.09 8.91
C ASP A 179 13.16 -16.25 10.44
N TYR A 180 14.26 -15.68 10.95
CA TYR A 180 14.55 -15.63 12.39
C TYR A 180 13.54 -14.79 13.17
N ILE A 181 13.25 -13.56 12.75
CA ILE A 181 12.29 -12.68 13.45
C ILE A 181 10.89 -13.30 13.50
N ILE A 182 10.42 -13.87 12.39
CA ILE A 182 9.07 -14.44 12.31
C ILE A 182 8.89 -15.58 13.32
N SER A 183 9.97 -16.30 13.65
CA SER A 183 9.93 -17.46 14.54
C SER A 183 10.32 -17.15 16.00
N LYS A 184 11.17 -16.15 16.23
CA LYS A 184 11.82 -15.92 17.54
C LYS A 184 11.52 -14.56 18.18
N ASP A 185 11.00 -13.57 17.45
CA ASP A 185 10.75 -12.25 18.04
C ASP A 185 9.65 -12.31 19.12
N THR A 186 9.82 -11.57 20.21
CA THR A 186 8.85 -11.50 21.31
C THR A 186 7.61 -10.68 20.95
N ASN A 187 7.73 -9.76 19.99
CA ASN A 187 6.66 -8.85 19.61
C ASN A 187 5.86 -9.37 18.40
N THR A 188 4.56 -9.54 18.58
CA THR A 188 3.67 -10.08 17.54
C THR A 188 3.50 -9.16 16.33
N GLU A 189 3.57 -7.85 16.50
CA GLU A 189 3.45 -6.88 15.40
C GLU A 189 4.70 -6.90 14.52
N VAL A 190 5.89 -7.03 15.12
CA VAL A 190 7.15 -7.22 14.39
C VAL A 190 7.09 -8.52 13.57
N GLN A 191 6.59 -9.61 14.16
CA GLN A 191 6.43 -10.87 13.42
C GLN A 191 5.44 -10.74 12.25
N LYS A 192 4.28 -10.09 12.45
CA LYS A 192 3.27 -9.88 11.40
C LYS A 192 3.86 -9.07 10.25
N LEU A 193 4.50 -7.95 10.54
CA LEU A 193 5.15 -7.12 9.54
C LEU A 193 6.26 -7.89 8.83
N GLY A 194 7.08 -8.64 9.56
CA GLY A 194 8.14 -9.48 9.00
C GLY A 194 7.61 -10.50 7.99
N ARG A 195 6.46 -11.13 8.25
CA ARG A 195 5.80 -12.03 7.30
C ARG A 195 5.40 -11.31 6.00
N SER A 196 4.82 -10.11 6.12
CA SER A 196 4.44 -9.30 4.95
C SER A 196 5.66 -8.88 4.14
N VAL A 197 6.71 -8.38 4.80
CA VAL A 197 7.94 -7.95 4.11
C VAL A 197 8.66 -9.12 3.46
N ARG A 198 8.69 -10.29 4.10
CA ARG A 198 9.22 -11.51 3.48
C ARG A 198 8.48 -11.90 2.20
N GLN A 199 7.16 -11.76 2.17
CA GLN A 199 6.40 -12.03 0.94
C GLN A 199 6.75 -11.05 -0.18
N ILE A 200 6.94 -9.76 0.14
CA ILE A 200 7.39 -8.75 -0.82
C ILE A 200 8.78 -9.13 -1.35
N LEU A 201 9.70 -9.48 -0.45
CA LEU A 201 11.07 -9.88 -0.80
C LEU A 201 11.12 -11.09 -1.74
N LEU A 202 10.30 -12.11 -1.49
CA LEU A 202 10.26 -13.28 -2.37
C LEU A 202 9.77 -12.92 -3.77
N LYS A 203 8.77 -12.03 -3.87
CA LYS A 203 8.28 -11.54 -5.17
C LYS A 203 9.36 -10.74 -5.89
N THR A 204 10.06 -9.85 -5.19
CA THR A 204 11.14 -9.07 -5.82
C THR A 204 12.23 -9.99 -6.34
N LEU A 205 12.68 -10.99 -5.54
CA LEU A 205 13.71 -11.94 -5.97
C LEU A 205 13.27 -12.82 -7.15
N GLN A 206 11.99 -13.20 -7.23
CA GLN A 206 11.44 -13.91 -8.38
C GLN A 206 11.48 -13.06 -9.65
N GLU A 207 11.02 -11.80 -9.58
CA GLU A 207 11.03 -10.86 -10.71
C GLU A 207 12.44 -10.61 -11.25
N ILE A 208 13.46 -10.71 -10.40
CA ILE A 208 14.87 -10.59 -10.78
C ILE A 208 15.34 -11.83 -11.53
N THR A 209 14.97 -13.03 -11.08
CA THR A 209 15.46 -14.30 -11.66
C THR A 209 14.88 -14.55 -13.06
N GLU A 210 13.74 -13.92 -13.37
CA GLU A 210 13.05 -14.06 -14.67
C GLU A 210 13.58 -13.11 -15.77
N ASN A 211 14.52 -12.20 -15.46
CA ASN A 211 15.20 -11.34 -16.44
C ASN A 211 16.65 -11.78 -16.68
#